data_AF-A0ABD7Z0Z6-F1
#
_entry.id   AF-A0ABD7Z0Z6-F1
#
_cell.length_a   1.000
_cell.length_b   1.000
_cell.length_c   1.000
_cell.angle_alpha   90.00
_cell.angle_beta   90.00
_cell.angle_gamma   90.00
#
_symmetry.space_group_name_H-M   'P 1'
#
loop_
_entity.id
_entity.type
_entity.pdbx_description
1 polymer ?
#
loop_
_entity_poly.entity_id
_entity_poly.type
_entity_poly.pdbx_seq_one_letter_code
_entity_poly.pdbx_strand_id
1 'polypeptide(L)'
;MEKIEKILLSVAAIVFSVSIIVLTLSDAKFIFGLARHGEETSATVIDTKSHDEGRGRVAYILKVEYTDKYNKTYIKNDIKTYKNLNPGDKITIIYNKFSPQVADIKGNHNRKNNFSAELFASFMIIIAVIYYYQEFKSNPNYWKFKKRY
;
A
#
# COMPACT_ATOMS: atom_id res chain seq x y z
N MET A 1 12.09 23.25 -21.30
CA MET A 1 12.57 21.95 -20.82
C MET A 1 13.38 21.29 -21.93
N GLU A 2 14.68 21.14 -21.71
CA GLU A 2 15.63 20.56 -22.65
C GLU A 2 15.40 19.05 -22.86
N LYS A 3 15.91 18.49 -23.96
CA LYS A 3 15.77 17.06 -24.29
C LYS A 3 16.27 16.14 -23.16
N ILE A 4 17.35 16.53 -22.49
CA ILE A 4 17.96 15.78 -21.39
C ILE A 4 17.01 15.78 -20.18
N GLU A 5 16.45 16.95 -19.82
CA GLU A 5 15.47 17.08 -18.73
C GLU A 5 14.23 16.21 -18.96
N LYS A 6 13.74 16.14 -20.21
CA LYS A 6 12.61 15.27 -20.60
C LYS A 6 12.91 13.79 -20.39
N ILE A 7 14.12 13.35 -20.76
CA ILE A 7 14.55 11.95 -20.60
C ILE A 7 14.72 11.61 -19.11
N LEU A 8 15.34 12.51 -18.34
CA LEU A 8 15.52 12.35 -16.90
C LEU A 8 14.18 12.23 -16.17
N LEU A 9 13.19 13.06 -16.53
CA LEU A 9 11.84 13.00 -15.96
C LEU A 9 11.17 11.64 -16.23
N SER A 10 11.27 11.12 -17.45
CA SER A 10 10.71 9.81 -17.81
C SER A 10 11.38 8.66 -17.04
N VAL A 11 12.71 8.70 -16.89
CA VAL A 11 13.46 7.71 -16.10
C VAL A 11 13.03 7.78 -14.63
N ALA A 12 12.93 8.97 -14.05
CA ALA A 12 12.48 9.16 -12.68
C ALA A 12 11.06 8.63 -12.45
N ALA A 13 10.13 8.88 -13.39
CA ALA A 13 8.77 8.37 -13.33
C ALA A 13 8.69 6.83 -13.40
N ILE A 14 9.54 6.20 -14.22
CA ILE A 14 9.65 4.73 -14.28
C ILE A 14 10.20 4.18 -12.97
N VAL A 15 11.28 4.74 -12.44
CA VAL A 15 11.87 4.31 -11.16
C VAL A 15 10.83 4.43 -10.04
N PHE A 16 10.12 5.54 -9.96
CA PHE A 16 9.04 5.74 -9.00
C PHE A 16 7.91 4.70 -9.16
N SER A 17 7.52 4.37 -10.39
CA SER A 17 6.52 3.32 -10.65
C SER A 17 6.98 1.94 -10.18
N VAL A 18 8.25 1.60 -10.41
CA VAL A 18 8.84 0.34 -9.94
C VAL A 18 8.82 0.27 -8.41
N SER A 19 9.15 1.37 -7.72
CA SER A 19 9.06 1.43 -6.25
C SER A 19 7.63 1.17 -5.74
N ILE A 20 6.62 1.76 -6.38
CA ILE A 20 5.21 1.48 -6.05
C ILE A 20 4.89 0.00 -6.27
N ILE A 21 5.26 -0.58 -7.42
CA ILE A 21 5.02 -2.00 -7.72
C ILE A 21 5.65 -2.92 -6.68
N VAL A 22 6.87 -2.62 -6.20
CA VAL A 22 7.53 -3.42 -5.16
C VAL A 22 6.74 -3.40 -3.85
N LEU A 23 6.25 -2.22 -3.42
CA LEU A 23 5.40 -2.09 -2.24
C LEU A 23 4.10 -2.88 -2.41
N THR A 24 3.44 -2.72 -3.56
CA THR A 24 2.20 -3.41 -3.91
C THR A 24 2.38 -4.94 -3.94
N LEU A 25 3.51 -5.45 -4.47
CA LEU A 25 3.83 -6.89 -4.46
C LEU A 25 4.06 -7.44 -3.04
N SER A 26 4.69 -6.66 -2.17
CA SER A 26 4.86 -7.03 -0.75
C SER A 26 3.50 -7.17 -0.07
N ASP A 27 2.61 -6.20 -0.30
CA ASP A 27 1.25 -6.23 0.22
C ASP A 27 0.41 -7.35 -0.39
N ALA A 28 0.56 -7.65 -1.68
CA ALA A 28 -0.06 -8.80 -2.33
C ALA A 28 0.32 -10.10 -1.63
N LYS A 29 1.62 -10.34 -1.39
CA LYS A 29 2.09 -11.56 -0.69
C LYS A 29 1.43 -11.70 0.67
N PHE A 30 1.31 -10.60 1.39
CA PHE A 30 0.65 -10.58 2.69
C PHE A 30 -0.85 -10.88 2.58
N ILE A 31 -1.58 -10.22 1.69
CA ILE A 31 -3.02 -10.44 1.44
C ILE A 31 -3.31 -11.88 0.98
N PHE A 32 -2.51 -12.43 0.07
CA PHE A 32 -2.65 -13.82 -0.37
C PHE A 32 -2.34 -14.82 0.74
N GLY A 33 -1.32 -14.53 1.57
CA GLY A 33 -1.02 -15.31 2.76
C GLY A 33 -2.23 -15.40 3.70
N LEU A 34 -2.94 -14.30 3.90
CA LEU A 34 -4.16 -14.27 4.70
C LEU A 34 -5.34 -14.96 4.03
N ALA A 35 -5.53 -14.80 2.73
CA ALA A 35 -6.60 -15.49 2.03
C ALA A 35 -6.47 -17.02 2.16
N ARG A 36 -5.23 -17.53 2.25
CA ARG A 36 -4.93 -18.95 2.34
C ARG A 36 -4.82 -19.48 3.77
N HIS A 37 -4.32 -18.66 4.70
CA HIS A 37 -3.89 -19.07 6.03
C HIS A 37 -4.38 -18.15 7.15
N GLY A 38 -5.26 -17.21 6.81
CA GLY A 38 -5.89 -16.30 7.74
C GLY A 38 -6.85 -17.04 8.66
N GLU A 39 -6.77 -16.73 9.94
CA GLU A 39 -7.71 -17.18 10.96
C GLU A 39 -8.28 -15.96 11.68
N GLU A 40 -9.54 -16.07 12.09
CA GLU A 40 -10.19 -15.06 12.90
C GLU A 40 -9.95 -15.35 14.38
N THR A 41 -9.66 -14.32 15.17
CA THR A 41 -9.60 -14.42 16.63
C THR A 41 -10.10 -13.14 17.29
N SER A 42 -10.49 -13.24 18.56
CA SER A 42 -10.84 -12.07 19.37
C SER A 42 -9.56 -11.40 19.86
N ALA A 43 -9.51 -10.08 19.73
CA ALA A 43 -8.46 -9.25 20.30
C ALA A 43 -9.07 -8.17 21.20
N THR A 44 -8.30 -7.76 22.20
CA THR A 44 -8.63 -6.64 23.09
C THR A 44 -7.77 -5.45 22.71
N VAL A 45 -8.39 -4.29 22.51
CA VAL A 45 -7.66 -3.04 22.29
C VAL A 45 -6.97 -2.63 23.58
N ILE A 46 -5.64 -2.44 23.54
CA ILE A 46 -4.84 -2.03 24.70
C ILE A 46 -4.62 -0.52 24.67
N ASP A 47 -4.38 0.04 23.49
CA ASP A 47 -4.08 1.45 23.30
C ASP A 47 -4.57 1.90 21.92
N THR A 48 -4.93 3.17 21.81
CA THR A 48 -5.41 3.80 20.58
C THR A 48 -4.80 5.18 20.43
N LYS A 49 -4.13 5.40 19.29
CA LYS A 49 -3.54 6.70 18.94
C LYS A 49 -4.25 7.28 17.74
N SER A 50 -4.76 8.50 17.87
CA SER A 50 -5.27 9.22 16.71
C SER A 50 -4.12 9.64 15.79
N HIS A 51 -4.37 9.58 14.50
CA HIS A 51 -3.47 10.01 13.44
C HIS A 51 -4.27 10.86 12.46
N ASP A 52 -3.99 12.16 12.43
CA ASP A 52 -4.60 13.07 11.46
C ASP A 52 -4.00 12.82 10.07
N GLU A 53 -4.85 12.49 9.11
CA GLU A 53 -4.44 12.25 7.72
C GLU A 53 -4.64 13.49 6.84
N GLY A 54 -5.02 14.61 7.44
CA GLY A 54 -5.39 15.84 6.76
C GLY A 54 -6.78 15.77 6.13
N ARG A 55 -7.25 16.93 5.66
CA ARG A 55 -8.59 17.10 5.05
C ARG A 55 -9.75 16.63 5.95
N GLY A 56 -9.58 16.75 7.27
CA GLY A 56 -10.59 16.38 8.26
C GLY A 56 -10.79 14.87 8.43
N ARG A 57 -9.87 14.03 7.92
CA ARG A 57 -9.91 12.58 8.12
C ARG A 57 -8.99 12.19 9.27
N VAL A 58 -9.57 11.56 10.28
CA VAL A 58 -8.82 11.00 11.41
C VAL A 58 -8.79 9.48 11.26
N ALA A 59 -7.58 8.93 11.20
CA ALA A 59 -7.34 7.51 11.37
C ALA A 59 -6.94 7.22 12.82
N TYR A 60 -7.06 5.97 13.24
CA TYR A 60 -6.63 5.50 14.54
C TYR A 60 -5.67 4.34 14.36
N ILE A 61 -4.55 4.40 15.07
CA ILE A 61 -3.53 3.37 15.12
C ILE A 61 -3.72 2.62 16.44
N LEU A 62 -4.10 1.36 16.35
CA LEU A 62 -4.43 0.53 17.50
C LEU A 62 -3.25 -0.36 17.88
N LYS A 63 -3.13 -0.58 19.18
CA LYS A 63 -2.38 -1.67 19.78
C LYS A 63 -3.35 -2.67 20.36
N VAL A 64 -3.20 -3.94 20.01
CA VAL A 64 -4.15 -4.99 20.38
C VAL A 64 -3.42 -6.19 20.97
N GLU A 65 -4.05 -6.85 21.95
CA GLU A 65 -3.64 -8.13 22.50
C GLU A 65 -4.57 -9.22 22.00
N TYR A 66 -4.04 -10.36 21.58
CA TYR A 66 -4.84 -11.51 21.21
C TYR A 66 -4.13 -12.81 21.52
N THR A 67 -4.91 -13.88 21.64
CA THR A 67 -4.39 -15.24 21.83
C THR A 67 -4.66 -16.04 20.56
N ASP A 68 -3.65 -16.77 20.08
CA ASP A 68 -3.79 -17.68 18.94
C ASP A 68 -4.46 -19.00 19.36
N LYS A 69 -4.73 -19.86 18.38
CA LYS A 69 -5.32 -21.19 18.64
C LYS A 69 -4.42 -22.15 19.44
N TYR A 70 -3.15 -21.80 19.65
CA TYR A 70 -2.19 -22.56 20.43
C TYR A 70 -2.01 -21.98 21.83
N ASN A 71 -2.94 -21.14 22.29
CA ASN A 71 -2.92 -20.46 23.59
C ASN A 71 -1.70 -19.54 23.79
N LYS A 72 -1.10 -19.05 22.70
CA LYS A 72 -0.01 -18.09 22.77
C LYS A 72 -0.52 -16.67 22.58
N THR A 73 -0.20 -15.81 23.53
CA THR A 73 -0.59 -14.39 23.51
C THR A 73 0.41 -13.55 22.74
N TYR A 74 -0.10 -12.66 21.90
CA TYR A 74 0.68 -11.72 21.10
C TYR A 74 0.14 -10.31 21.28
N ILE A 75 1.06 -9.35 21.23
CA ILE A 75 0.76 -7.94 21.16
C ILE A 75 1.09 -7.47 19.75
N LYS A 76 0.08 -6.97 19.05
CA LYS A 76 0.27 -6.34 17.75
C LYS A 76 0.13 -4.84 17.88
N ASN A 77 1.14 -4.14 17.41
CA ASN A 77 1.10 -2.71 17.20
C ASN A 77 0.68 -2.40 15.76
N ASP A 78 0.18 -1.19 15.57
CA ASP A 78 0.05 -0.53 14.27
C ASP A 78 -1.08 -1.04 13.37
N ILE A 79 -2.23 -1.40 13.96
CA ILE A 79 -3.44 -1.69 13.18
C ILE A 79 -4.17 -0.37 12.89
N LYS A 80 -4.21 0.05 11.61
CA LYS A 80 -4.88 1.28 11.18
C LYS A 80 -6.37 1.06 10.93
N THR A 81 -7.23 1.81 11.62
CA THR A 81 -8.68 1.81 11.45
C THR A 81 -9.22 3.24 11.32
N TYR A 82 -10.43 3.40 10.75
CA TYR A 82 -11.18 4.66 10.82
C TYR A 82 -12.29 4.61 11.89
N LYS A 83 -12.41 3.49 12.61
CA LYS A 83 -13.32 3.36 13.74
C LYS A 83 -12.63 3.86 14.99
N ASN A 84 -13.23 4.81 15.69
CA ASN A 84 -12.77 5.21 17.02
C ASN A 84 -13.07 4.08 18.01
N LEU A 85 -12.03 3.38 18.42
CA LEU A 85 -12.09 2.27 19.38
C LEU A 85 -11.34 2.68 20.64
N ASN A 86 -11.82 2.28 21.80
CA ASN A 86 -11.22 2.61 23.08
C ASN A 86 -10.46 1.41 23.66
N PRO A 87 -9.47 1.66 24.54
CA PRO A 87 -8.88 0.59 25.34
C PRO A 87 -9.96 -0.22 26.08
N GLY A 88 -9.83 -1.55 26.03
CA GLY A 88 -10.80 -2.50 26.57
C GLY A 88 -11.82 -3.03 25.55
N ASP A 89 -11.98 -2.38 24.40
CA ASP A 89 -12.90 -2.85 23.36
C ASP A 89 -12.45 -4.20 22.80
N LYS A 90 -13.43 -5.10 22.59
CA LYS A 90 -13.21 -6.38 21.91
C LYS A 90 -13.49 -6.24 20.42
N ILE A 91 -12.54 -6.69 19.62
CA ILE A 91 -12.61 -6.68 18.17
C ILE A 91 -12.25 -8.06 17.62
N THR A 92 -12.78 -8.38 16.44
CA THR A 92 -12.32 -9.56 15.69
C THR A 92 -11.19 -9.13 14.76
N ILE A 93 -10.05 -9.81 14.84
CA ILE A 93 -8.92 -9.59 13.96
C ILE A 93 -8.71 -10.79 13.05
N ILE A 94 -8.06 -10.55 11.92
CA ILE A 94 -7.60 -11.60 11.00
C ILE A 94 -6.07 -11.64 11.09
N TYR A 95 -5.51 -12.79 11.45
CA TYR A 95 -4.06 -13.00 11.56
C TYR A 95 -3.61 -14.19 10.72
N ASN A 96 -2.33 -14.22 10.32
CA ASN A 96 -1.77 -15.38 9.62
C ASN A 96 -1.30 -16.44 10.65
N LYS A 97 -1.77 -17.68 10.50
CA LYS A 97 -1.44 -18.76 11.46
C LYS A 97 0.04 -19.17 11.48
N PHE A 98 0.78 -18.93 10.40
CA PHE A 98 2.20 -19.31 10.28
C PHE A 98 3.16 -18.15 10.60
N SER A 99 2.65 -16.94 10.59
CA SER A 99 3.39 -15.73 10.96
C SER A 99 2.42 -14.87 11.75
N PRO A 100 2.58 -14.68 13.07
CA PRO A 100 1.62 -14.01 13.96
C PRO A 100 1.55 -12.49 13.72
N GLN A 101 1.51 -12.10 12.46
CA GLN A 101 1.24 -10.78 11.97
C GLN A 101 -0.28 -10.67 11.84
N VAL A 102 -0.86 -9.76 12.61
CA VAL A 102 -2.24 -9.34 12.39
C VAL A 102 -2.29 -8.52 11.12
N ALA A 103 -3.25 -8.85 10.29
CA ALA A 103 -3.47 -8.17 9.04
C ALA A 103 -4.32 -6.94 9.16
N ASP A 104 -5.47 -7.13 9.80
CA ASP A 104 -6.46 -6.10 9.95
C ASP A 104 -7.55 -6.52 10.94
N ILE A 105 -8.40 -5.57 11.29
CA ILE A 105 -9.70 -5.84 11.92
C ILE A 105 -10.63 -6.46 10.88
N LYS A 106 -11.47 -7.41 11.30
CA LYS A 106 -12.52 -7.99 10.45
C LYS A 106 -13.42 -6.89 9.86
N GLY A 107 -13.57 -6.91 8.54
CA GLY A 107 -14.36 -5.92 7.80
C GLY A 107 -13.66 -4.57 7.63
N ASN A 108 -12.41 -4.41 8.09
CA ASN A 108 -11.58 -3.30 7.66
C ASN A 108 -11.00 -3.65 6.28
N HIS A 109 -11.23 -2.76 5.32
CA HIS A 109 -10.82 -2.94 3.93
C HIS A 109 -9.69 -1.97 3.54
N ASN A 110 -9.13 -1.23 4.49
CA ASN A 110 -8.12 -0.21 4.23
C ASN A 110 -6.92 -0.75 3.45
N ARG A 111 -6.35 -1.88 3.89
CA ARG A 111 -5.19 -2.44 3.21
C ARG A 111 -5.50 -2.94 1.80
N LYS A 112 -6.68 -3.55 1.60
CA LYS A 112 -7.16 -3.97 0.28
C LYS A 112 -7.38 -2.75 -0.64
N ASN A 113 -7.97 -1.68 -0.11
CA ASN A 113 -8.23 -0.46 -0.87
C ASN A 113 -6.93 0.25 -1.25
N ASN A 114 -5.97 0.36 -0.32
CA ASN A 114 -4.65 0.93 -0.58
C ASN A 114 -3.91 0.12 -1.65
N PHE A 115 -3.89 -1.22 -1.52
CA PHE A 115 -3.32 -2.10 -2.53
C PHE A 115 -3.91 -1.84 -3.92
N SER A 116 -5.24 -1.76 -4.04
CA SER A 116 -5.90 -1.47 -5.32
C SER A 116 -5.58 -0.07 -5.86
N ALA A 117 -5.50 0.94 -4.99
CA ALA A 117 -5.18 2.31 -5.37
C ALA A 117 -3.72 2.47 -5.85
N GLU A 118 -2.77 1.87 -5.13
CA GLU A 118 -1.35 1.87 -5.50
C GLU A 118 -1.12 1.13 -6.83
N LEU A 119 -1.75 -0.03 -7.00
CA LEU A 119 -1.69 -0.79 -8.24
C LEU A 119 -2.23 0.05 -9.41
N PHE A 120 -3.40 0.67 -9.25
CA PHE A 120 -3.98 1.54 -10.26
C PHE A 120 -3.05 2.72 -10.60
N ALA A 121 -2.50 3.41 -9.58
CA ALA A 121 -1.58 4.52 -9.77
C ALA A 121 -0.33 4.10 -10.56
N SER A 122 0.26 2.93 -10.24
CA SER A 122 1.43 2.41 -10.96
C SER A 122 1.15 2.20 -12.46
N PHE A 123 -0.01 1.61 -12.81
CA PHE A 123 -0.39 1.41 -14.20
C PHE A 123 -0.60 2.73 -14.93
N MET A 124 -1.25 3.70 -14.28
CA MET A 124 -1.48 5.03 -14.86
C MET A 124 -0.17 5.76 -15.15
N ILE A 125 0.82 5.69 -14.25
CA ILE A 125 2.12 6.32 -14.48
C ILE A 125 2.84 5.65 -15.66
N ILE A 126 2.84 4.31 -15.74
CA ILE A 126 3.46 3.59 -16.86
C ILE A 126 2.81 3.99 -18.19
N ILE A 127 1.48 4.02 -18.25
CA ILE A 127 0.74 4.42 -19.46
C ILE A 127 1.07 5.85 -19.85
N ALA A 128 1.10 6.79 -18.89
CA ALA A 128 1.45 8.19 -19.13
C ALA A 128 2.87 8.35 -19.68
N VAL A 129 3.84 7.61 -19.14
CA VAL A 129 5.24 7.62 -19.63
C VAL A 129 5.33 7.08 -21.06
N ILE A 130 4.62 5.98 -21.37
CA ILE A 130 4.58 5.41 -22.72
C ILE A 130 3.98 6.41 -23.71
N TYR A 131 2.85 7.03 -23.36
CA TYR A 131 2.18 8.01 -24.20
C TYR A 131 3.08 9.23 -24.47
N TYR A 132 3.69 9.78 -23.42
CA TYR A 132 4.63 10.89 -23.52
C TYR A 132 5.84 10.56 -24.40
N TYR A 133 6.40 9.35 -24.29
CA TYR A 133 7.50 8.90 -25.14
C TYR A 133 7.10 8.79 -26.62
N GLN A 134 5.91 8.25 -26.89
CA GLN A 134 5.38 8.16 -28.25
C GLN A 134 5.18 9.55 -28.87
N GLU A 135 4.57 10.48 -28.15
CA GLU A 135 4.38 11.86 -28.57
C GLU A 135 5.73 12.55 -28.85
N PHE A 136 6.70 12.40 -27.94
CA PHE A 136 8.04 12.95 -28.13
C PHE A 136 8.76 12.39 -29.37
N LYS A 137 8.64 11.09 -29.65
CA LYS A 137 9.22 10.43 -30.83
C LYS A 137 8.52 10.83 -32.14
N SER A 138 7.22 11.11 -32.07
CA SER A 138 6.42 11.56 -33.22
C SER A 138 6.73 13.00 -33.64
N ASN A 139 7.42 13.78 -32.79
CA ASN A 139 7.81 15.14 -33.10
C ASN A 139 8.86 15.17 -34.26
N PRO A 140 8.61 15.88 -35.36
CA PRO A 140 9.51 15.91 -36.52
C PRO A 140 10.91 16.46 -36.19
N ASN A 141 11.06 17.25 -35.12
CA ASN A 141 12.36 17.73 -34.66
C ASN A 141 13.20 16.65 -33.96
N TYR A 142 12.60 15.56 -33.47
CA TYR A 142 13.32 14.44 -32.87
C TYR A 142 14.28 13.77 -33.87
N TRP A 143 13.83 13.61 -35.13
CA TRP A 143 14.60 12.99 -36.21
C TRP A 143 15.64 13.91 -36.84
N LYS A 144 15.43 15.24 -36.81
CA LYS A 144 16.41 16.22 -37.31
C LYS A 144 17.71 16.20 -36.50
N PHE A 145 17.64 15.96 -35.18
CA PHE A 145 18.83 15.83 -34.33
C PHE A 145 19.59 14.50 -34.53
N LYS A 146 18.94 13.45 -35.05
CA LYS A 146 19.59 12.15 -35.27
C LYS A 146 20.46 12.12 -36.54
N LYS A 147 20.25 13.05 -37.48
CA LYS A 147 21.01 13.15 -38.75
C LYS A 147 22.30 13.99 -38.65
N ARG A 148 22.66 14.53 -37.48
CA ARG A 148 23.83 15.42 -37.29
C ARG A 148 25.08 14.71 -36.76
N TYR A 149 25.08 13.39 -36.65
CA TYR A 149 26.24 12.56 -36.33
C TYR A 149 26.39 11.49 -37.40
#